data_AF-A0A9D6RD59-F1
#
_entry.id   AF-A0A9D6RD59-F1
#
_cell.length_a   1.000
_cell.length_b   1.000
_cell.length_c   1.000
_cell.angle_alpha   90.00
_cell.angle_beta   90.00
_cell.angle_gamma   90.00
#
_symmetry.space_group_name_H-M   'P 1'
#
loop_
_entity.id
_entity.type
_entity.pdbx_description
1 polymer ?
#
loop_
_entity_poly.entity_id
_entity_poly.type
_entity_poly.pdbx_seq_one_letter_code
_entity_poly.pdbx_strand_id
1 'polypeptide(L)'
;MAYFAEKNYFEDQELIELTERVMSGDLTLTWWDAKTERVRAQIRDPRRGLTYADCNLGTYGWDEIPEFVRDKYNMAARGSEIWGKLPDLGYTLNRKSDVWAENVAELYEESKARRWAPAVDLDWTTLPSATTSPELEAATAQLCTTLEEIALVAMEMPSRWIFSINQEFLELKSHLCAQMIDEARHVEVFRKRALAGGQGLKRASASIEQALKEILFAETYPEGSFALNVMLATLIANVLAHAAATARLPIDTRLFRLCLQDTGRELAYGMGQARYHFAHQPHARAVFEDYLDRSEHCLFGVAGSPELLEPLIVLSGGGTAKPQIAHGCRVVARLMAKTVEEYFERCDALGLSERRRRSRLPARVAATAA
;
A
#
# COMPACT_ATOMS: atom_id res chain seq x y z
N MET A 1 -14.65 -12.51 25.27
CA MET A 1 -15.07 -12.55 23.85
C MET A 1 -16.53 -12.94 23.80
N ALA A 2 -17.45 -11.98 23.69
CA ALA A 2 -18.78 -12.26 23.18
C ALA A 2 -18.72 -11.95 21.68
N TYR A 3 -18.63 -12.99 20.86
CA TYR A 3 -18.65 -12.87 19.39
C TYR A 3 -20.06 -12.61 18.84
N PHE A 4 -21.08 -12.67 19.70
CA PHE A 4 -22.49 -12.52 19.32
C PHE A 4 -23.01 -11.15 19.75
N ALA A 5 -23.90 -10.58 18.94
CA ALA A 5 -24.67 -9.40 19.33
C ALA A 5 -25.43 -9.68 20.64
N GLU A 6 -25.62 -8.66 21.48
CA GLU A 6 -26.29 -8.79 22.79
C GLU A 6 -27.77 -9.19 22.67
N LYS A 7 -28.37 -9.06 21.48
CA LYS A 7 -29.80 -9.28 21.23
C LYS A 7 -30.05 -10.52 20.38
N ASN A 8 -31.01 -11.35 20.82
CA ASN A 8 -31.65 -12.37 19.99
C ASN A 8 -32.88 -11.75 19.31
N TYR A 9 -32.78 -11.42 18.03
CA TYR A 9 -33.86 -10.72 17.32
C TYR A 9 -35.13 -11.56 17.11
N PHE A 10 -35.07 -12.89 17.29
CA PHE A 10 -36.28 -13.72 17.30
C PHE A 10 -37.09 -13.59 18.59
N GLU A 11 -36.47 -13.07 19.66
CA GLU A 11 -37.07 -12.90 20.99
C GLU A 11 -37.20 -11.42 21.39
N ASP A 12 -36.76 -10.49 20.52
CA ASP A 12 -36.86 -9.05 20.73
C ASP A 12 -38.29 -8.57 20.42
N GLN A 13 -39.18 -8.77 21.39
CA GLN A 13 -40.60 -8.43 21.27
C GLN A 13 -40.83 -6.95 20.94
N GLU A 14 -39.99 -6.05 21.46
CA GLU A 14 -40.04 -4.61 21.17
C GLU A 14 -39.79 -4.35 19.67
N LEU A 15 -38.78 -4.99 19.09
CA LEU A 15 -38.49 -4.87 17.66
C LEU A 15 -39.58 -5.51 16.79
N ILE A 16 -40.12 -6.67 17.20
CA ILE A 16 -41.19 -7.36 16.47
C ILE A 16 -42.44 -6.48 16.40
N GLU A 17 -42.90 -5.97 17.54
CA GLU A 17 -44.08 -5.09 17.62
C GLU A 17 -43.86 -3.78 16.85
N LEU A 18 -42.68 -3.18 16.96
CA LEU A 18 -42.30 -2.00 16.18
C LEU A 18 -42.36 -2.28 14.67
N THR A 19 -41.87 -3.44 14.25
CA THR A 19 -41.86 -3.85 12.83
C THR A 19 -43.29 -4.03 12.32
N GLU A 20 -44.14 -4.76 13.04
CA GLU A 20 -45.56 -4.94 12.68
C GLU A 20 -46.29 -3.60 12.59
N ARG A 21 -46.08 -2.72 13.57
CA ARG A 21 -46.64 -1.37 13.60
C ARG A 21 -46.23 -0.55 12.37
N VAL A 22 -44.94 -0.48 12.06
CA VAL A 22 -44.43 0.25 10.89
C VAL A 22 -44.98 -0.35 9.59
N MET A 23 -45.04 -1.68 9.47
CA MET A 23 -45.56 -2.37 8.30
C MET A 23 -47.08 -2.20 8.12
N SER A 24 -47.82 -1.89 9.19
CA SER A 24 -49.24 -1.54 9.13
C SER A 24 -49.51 -0.10 8.63
N GLY A 25 -48.46 0.70 8.45
CA GLY A 25 -48.55 2.10 7.98
C GLY A 25 -48.38 3.15 9.07
N ASP A 26 -48.25 2.76 10.34
CA ASP A 26 -47.96 3.68 11.46
C ASP A 26 -46.44 3.87 11.61
N LEU A 27 -45.90 4.78 10.80
CA LEU A 27 -44.47 5.06 10.71
C LEU A 27 -43.97 5.87 11.93
N THR A 28 -42.81 5.51 12.46
CA THR A 28 -42.16 6.30 13.53
C THR A 28 -41.47 7.57 13.02
N LEU A 29 -40.93 7.53 11.79
CA LEU A 29 -40.18 8.60 11.13
C LEU A 29 -39.04 9.21 11.97
N THR A 30 -38.56 8.53 13.00
CA THR A 30 -37.47 9.02 13.86
C THR A 30 -36.17 9.23 13.08
N TRP A 31 -35.93 8.41 12.05
CA TRP A 31 -34.79 8.57 11.14
C TRP A 31 -34.89 9.82 10.25
N TRP A 32 -36.09 10.34 9.99
CA TRP A 32 -36.31 11.54 9.17
C TRP A 32 -35.98 12.82 9.94
N ASP A 33 -36.23 12.82 11.25
CA ASP A 33 -35.90 13.89 12.18
C ASP A 33 -34.56 13.67 12.89
N ALA A 34 -33.66 12.92 12.25
CA ALA A 34 -32.33 12.67 12.81
C ALA A 34 -31.59 13.99 13.10
N LYS A 35 -31.02 14.10 14.30
CA LYS A 35 -30.34 15.31 14.80
C LYS A 35 -28.93 15.42 14.23
N THR A 36 -28.85 15.46 12.92
CA THR A 36 -27.61 15.58 12.15
C THR A 36 -27.54 16.91 11.42
N GLU A 37 -26.33 17.34 11.08
CA GLU A 37 -26.12 18.57 10.34
C GLU A 37 -26.68 18.45 8.91
N ARG A 38 -27.56 19.37 8.49
CA ARG A 38 -28.11 19.33 7.13
C ARG A 38 -27.21 20.08 6.15
N VAL A 39 -26.34 19.34 5.46
CA VAL A 39 -25.41 19.88 4.46
C VAL A 39 -25.82 19.51 3.04
N ARG A 40 -25.25 20.22 2.05
CA ARG A 40 -25.35 19.88 0.63
C ARG A 40 -23.97 19.95 0.00
N ALA A 41 -23.42 18.79 -0.37
CA ALA A 41 -22.17 18.71 -1.11
C ALA A 41 -22.31 19.28 -2.52
N GLN A 42 -21.23 19.87 -3.02
CA GLN A 42 -21.15 20.47 -4.36
C GLN A 42 -19.92 19.94 -5.08
N ILE A 43 -20.10 19.56 -6.34
CA ILE A 43 -18.99 19.15 -7.20
C ILE A 43 -18.12 20.37 -7.49
N ARG A 44 -16.87 20.37 -7.02
CA ARG A 44 -15.92 21.46 -7.30
C ARG A 44 -15.26 21.34 -8.68
N ASP A 45 -15.01 20.11 -9.15
CA ASP A 45 -14.48 19.83 -10.49
C ASP A 45 -15.39 18.84 -11.25
N PRO A 46 -16.16 19.30 -12.26
CA PRO A 46 -17.03 18.44 -13.06
C PRO A 46 -16.32 17.26 -13.73
N ARG A 47 -15.01 17.34 -13.97
CA ARG A 47 -14.24 16.25 -14.59
C ARG A 47 -13.97 15.10 -13.61
N ARG A 48 -13.95 15.38 -12.31
CA ARG A 48 -13.71 14.40 -11.24
C ARG A 48 -15.00 13.86 -10.63
N GLY A 49 -16.12 14.55 -10.84
CA GLY A 49 -17.40 14.20 -10.22
C GLY A 49 -17.41 14.57 -8.73
N LEU A 50 -18.30 13.95 -7.96
CA LEU A 50 -18.40 14.17 -6.52
C LEU A 50 -17.35 13.32 -5.78
N THR A 51 -16.37 13.99 -5.17
CA THR A 51 -15.23 13.36 -4.49
C THR A 51 -15.39 13.38 -2.96
N TYR A 52 -14.56 12.62 -2.24
CA TYR A 52 -14.46 12.76 -0.78
C TYR A 52 -14.15 14.19 -0.32
N ALA A 53 -13.31 14.94 -1.05
CA ALA A 53 -13.02 16.34 -0.72
C ALA A 53 -14.23 17.27 -0.85
N ASP A 54 -15.15 16.97 -1.77
CA ASP A 54 -16.40 17.72 -1.92
C ASP A 54 -17.39 17.43 -0.78
N CYS A 55 -17.25 16.26 -0.13
CA CYS A 55 -18.07 15.80 0.98
C CYS A 55 -17.45 16.06 2.37
N ASN A 56 -16.25 16.66 2.43
CA ASN A 56 -15.59 17.05 3.67
C ASN A 56 -16.27 18.30 4.26
N LEU A 57 -17.44 18.11 4.89
CA LEU A 57 -18.32 19.18 5.34
C LEU A 57 -18.72 18.96 6.80
N GLY A 58 -18.43 19.96 7.65
CA GLY A 58 -18.86 19.99 9.05
C GLY A 58 -18.58 18.68 9.79
N THR A 59 -19.58 18.15 10.48
CA THR A 59 -19.49 16.92 11.29
C THR A 59 -19.25 15.64 10.48
N TYR A 60 -19.41 15.69 9.16
CA TYR A 60 -19.09 14.58 8.24
C TYR A 60 -17.63 14.59 7.80
N GLY A 61 -16.94 15.73 7.95
CA GLY A 61 -15.58 15.93 7.49
C GLY A 61 -14.52 15.26 8.35
N TRP A 62 -13.34 15.05 7.78
CA TRP A 62 -12.17 14.54 8.51
C TRP A 62 -11.38 15.63 9.23
N ASP A 63 -11.64 16.90 8.92
CA ASP A 63 -11.01 18.05 9.57
C ASP A 63 -11.38 18.13 11.05
N GLU A 64 -12.60 17.71 11.40
CA GLU A 64 -13.13 17.69 12.78
C GLU A 64 -12.76 16.42 13.55
N ILE A 65 -12.07 15.44 12.93
CA ILE A 65 -11.67 14.22 13.66
C ILE A 65 -10.60 14.59 14.70
N PRO A 66 -10.84 14.33 16.00
CA PRO A 66 -9.88 14.61 17.04
C PRO A 66 -8.64 13.73 16.90
N GLU A 67 -7.53 14.17 17.51
CA GLU A 67 -6.29 13.39 17.53
C GLU A 67 -6.48 12.00 18.18
N PHE A 68 -7.39 11.87 19.16
CA PHE A 68 -7.78 10.60 19.75
C PHE A 68 -9.29 10.42 19.67
N VAL A 69 -9.74 9.37 19.00
CA VAL A 69 -11.14 8.94 19.02
C VAL A 69 -11.36 8.09 20.27
N ARG A 70 -12.20 8.53 21.20
CA ARG A 70 -12.33 7.91 22.53
C ARG A 70 -13.69 7.32 22.85
N ASP A 71 -14.69 7.62 22.04
CA ASP A 71 -16.11 7.40 22.34
C ASP A 71 -16.87 6.74 21.17
N LYS A 72 -16.18 6.44 20.06
CA LYS A 72 -16.77 5.83 18.86
C LYS A 72 -16.05 4.53 18.52
N TYR A 73 -16.47 3.44 19.15
CA TYR A 73 -15.96 2.08 18.90
C TYR A 73 -16.92 1.20 18.10
N ASN A 74 -17.92 1.81 17.46
CA ASN A 74 -18.94 1.14 16.66
C ASN A 74 -18.76 1.49 15.17
N MET A 75 -19.56 0.87 14.29
CA MET A 75 -19.54 1.13 12.84
C MET A 75 -20.56 2.20 12.39
N ALA A 76 -21.03 3.08 13.28
CA ALA A 76 -21.85 4.21 12.84
C ALA A 76 -21.08 5.04 11.82
N ALA A 77 -21.75 5.46 10.74
CA ALA A 77 -21.13 6.32 9.76
C ALA A 77 -20.83 7.68 10.39
N ARG A 78 -19.61 8.19 10.19
CA ARG A 78 -19.15 9.48 10.73
C ARG A 78 -20.17 10.58 10.44
N GLY A 79 -20.57 11.32 11.48
CA GLY A 79 -21.58 12.38 11.41
C GLY A 79 -23.04 11.93 11.54
N SER A 80 -23.31 10.62 11.64
CA SER A 80 -24.65 10.11 11.94
C SER A 80 -25.04 10.32 13.40
N GLU A 81 -26.33 10.53 13.67
CA GLU A 81 -26.85 10.52 15.03
C GLU A 81 -26.68 9.13 15.64
N ILE A 82 -26.02 9.07 16.80
CA ILE A 82 -25.93 7.84 17.58
C ILE A 82 -27.18 7.74 18.45
N TRP A 83 -28.04 6.78 18.12
CA TRP A 83 -29.26 6.50 18.87
C TRP A 83 -29.13 5.18 19.65
N GLY A 84 -29.31 5.26 20.96
CA GLY A 84 -29.20 4.10 21.85
C GLY A 84 -27.77 3.59 22.04
N LYS A 85 -27.65 2.36 22.59
CA LYS A 85 -26.35 1.70 22.82
C LYS A 85 -25.95 0.92 21.57
N LEU A 86 -24.90 1.39 20.89
CA LEU A 86 -24.31 0.69 19.75
C LEU A 86 -23.27 -0.36 20.20
N PRO A 87 -23.01 -1.41 19.40
CA PRO A 87 -22.01 -2.43 19.74
C PRO A 87 -20.60 -1.85 19.71
N ASP A 88 -19.79 -2.22 20.69
CA ASP A 88 -18.34 -1.96 20.70
C ASP A 88 -17.63 -3.06 19.91
N LEU A 89 -16.85 -2.66 18.91
CA LEU A 89 -16.12 -3.54 18.00
C LEU A 89 -14.63 -3.64 18.35
N GLY A 90 -14.18 -2.98 19.42
CA GLY A 90 -12.85 -3.14 19.98
C GLY A 90 -11.72 -2.58 19.12
N TYR A 91 -11.94 -1.46 18.41
CA TYR A 91 -10.85 -0.79 17.68
C TYR A 91 -9.68 -0.48 18.60
N THR A 92 -8.47 -0.82 18.17
CA THR A 92 -7.23 -0.59 18.94
C THR A 92 -6.39 0.54 18.38
N LEU A 93 -6.57 0.91 17.11
CA LEU A 93 -5.89 2.03 16.46
C LEU A 93 -6.85 3.22 16.35
N ASN A 94 -6.82 4.07 17.37
CA ASN A 94 -7.78 5.19 17.55
C ASN A 94 -7.13 6.58 17.49
N ARG A 95 -5.81 6.64 17.31
CA ARG A 95 -5.04 7.88 17.25
C ARG A 95 -4.80 8.29 15.81
N LYS A 96 -5.23 9.50 15.44
CA LYS A 96 -5.15 10.00 14.05
C LYS A 96 -3.70 10.03 13.58
N SER A 97 -2.78 10.53 14.40
CA SER A 97 -1.37 10.62 14.02
C SER A 97 -0.63 9.28 13.89
N ASP A 98 -1.21 8.15 14.29
CA ASP A 98 -0.60 6.85 14.00
C ASP A 98 -0.83 6.42 12.55
N VAL A 99 -1.91 6.90 11.91
CA VAL A 99 -2.38 6.30 10.66
C VAL A 99 -2.68 7.29 9.54
N TRP A 100 -2.82 8.58 9.83
CA TRP A 100 -3.35 9.56 8.87
C TRP A 100 -2.29 10.17 7.96
N ALA A 101 -2.70 10.53 6.73
CA ALA A 101 -1.96 11.36 5.79
C ALA A 101 -2.88 12.42 5.18
N GLU A 102 -2.41 13.66 4.99
CA GLU A 102 -3.26 14.76 4.49
C GLU A 102 -3.80 14.52 3.07
N ASN A 103 -3.03 13.81 2.24
CA ASN A 103 -3.36 13.49 0.85
C ASN A 103 -4.20 12.21 0.69
N VAL A 104 -4.61 11.54 1.78
CA VAL A 104 -5.19 10.20 1.71
C VAL A 104 -6.49 10.13 0.89
N ALA A 105 -7.35 11.15 0.99
CA ALA A 105 -8.58 11.23 0.21
C ALA A 105 -8.29 11.39 -1.29
N GLU A 106 -7.29 12.21 -1.64
CA GLU A 106 -6.88 12.42 -3.04
C GLU A 106 -6.26 11.16 -3.64
N LEU A 107 -5.44 10.44 -2.88
CA LEU A 107 -4.85 9.17 -3.31
C LEU A 107 -5.91 8.10 -3.55
N TYR A 108 -6.94 8.06 -2.71
CA TYR A 108 -8.09 7.16 -2.93
C TYR A 108 -8.85 7.52 -4.23
N GLU A 109 -9.11 8.80 -4.49
CA GLU A 109 -9.73 9.23 -5.75
C GLU A 109 -8.86 8.92 -6.97
N GLU A 110 -7.55 9.14 -6.87
CA GLU A 110 -6.60 8.82 -7.95
C GLU A 110 -6.61 7.32 -8.28
N SER A 111 -6.67 6.44 -7.27
CA SER A 111 -6.70 4.99 -7.47
C SER A 111 -7.86 4.53 -8.36
N LYS A 112 -9.01 5.20 -8.26
CA LYS A 112 -10.20 4.94 -9.09
C LYS A 112 -10.02 5.50 -10.49
N ALA A 113 -9.54 6.74 -10.59
CA ALA A 113 -9.41 7.46 -11.86
C ALA A 113 -8.34 6.86 -12.78
N ARG A 114 -7.26 6.33 -12.21
CA ARG A 114 -6.13 5.72 -12.93
C ARG A 114 -6.11 4.19 -12.86
N ARG A 115 -7.24 3.58 -12.49
CA ARG A 115 -7.40 2.12 -12.42
C ARG A 115 -7.05 1.47 -13.77
N TRP A 116 -6.52 0.27 -13.68
CA TRP A 116 -6.26 -0.59 -14.83
C TRP A 116 -6.58 -2.04 -14.48
N ALA A 117 -6.78 -2.87 -15.50
CA ALA A 117 -7.12 -4.28 -15.39
C ALA A 117 -6.04 -5.12 -16.10
N PRO A 118 -5.28 -5.95 -15.35
CA PRO A 118 -4.22 -6.79 -15.92
C PRO A 118 -4.67 -7.64 -17.11
N ALA A 119 -5.94 -8.07 -17.14
CA ALA A 119 -6.47 -8.92 -18.21
C ALA A 119 -6.62 -8.22 -19.58
N VAL A 120 -6.97 -6.92 -19.60
CA VAL A 120 -7.45 -6.26 -20.83
C VAL A 120 -6.69 -4.99 -21.19
N ASP A 121 -6.02 -4.34 -20.24
CA ASP A 121 -5.25 -3.11 -20.50
C ASP A 121 -3.80 -3.38 -20.95
N LEU A 122 -3.43 -4.67 -21.04
CA LEU A 122 -2.16 -5.16 -21.57
C LEU A 122 -2.41 -6.00 -22.83
N ASP A 123 -1.63 -5.77 -23.88
CA ASP A 123 -1.74 -6.51 -25.14
C ASP A 123 -0.99 -7.84 -25.08
N TRP A 124 -1.61 -8.82 -24.42
CA TRP A 124 -1.10 -10.18 -24.28
C TRP A 124 -0.87 -10.90 -25.61
N THR A 125 -1.51 -10.47 -26.70
CA THR A 125 -1.39 -11.11 -28.02
C THR A 125 0.00 -10.93 -28.65
N THR A 126 0.75 -9.94 -28.18
CA THR A 126 2.11 -9.66 -28.65
C THR A 126 3.16 -10.63 -28.09
N LEU A 127 2.93 -11.24 -26.93
CA LEU A 127 3.91 -12.11 -26.26
C LEU A 127 4.24 -13.38 -27.06
N PRO A 128 3.27 -14.17 -27.57
CA PRO A 128 3.59 -15.41 -28.31
C PRO A 128 4.38 -15.16 -29.60
N SER A 129 4.23 -13.96 -30.17
CA SER A 129 4.89 -13.56 -31.42
C SER A 129 6.22 -12.85 -31.17
N ALA A 130 6.56 -12.54 -29.92
CA ALA A 130 7.75 -11.79 -29.56
C ALA A 130 9.00 -12.67 -29.59
N THR A 131 10.01 -12.24 -30.35
CA THR A 131 11.36 -12.84 -30.29
C THR A 131 12.16 -12.27 -29.12
N THR A 132 12.23 -13.04 -28.03
CA THR A 132 13.15 -12.82 -26.91
C THR A 132 14.02 -14.07 -26.72
N SER A 133 15.28 -13.93 -26.32
CA SER A 133 16.13 -15.10 -26.04
C SER A 133 15.60 -15.89 -24.83
N PRO A 134 15.77 -17.22 -24.78
CA PRO A 134 15.25 -18.04 -23.67
C PRO A 134 15.72 -17.58 -22.28
N GLU A 135 16.95 -17.09 -22.20
CA GLU A 135 17.56 -16.55 -20.98
C GLU A 135 16.93 -15.24 -20.51
N LEU A 136 16.56 -14.33 -21.43
CA LEU A 136 15.89 -13.07 -21.08
C LEU A 136 14.45 -13.35 -20.64
N GLU A 137 13.77 -14.29 -21.30
CA GLU A 137 12.41 -14.67 -20.94
C GLU A 137 12.38 -15.36 -19.56
N ALA A 138 13.36 -16.23 -19.27
CA ALA A 138 13.53 -16.82 -17.94
C ALA A 138 13.83 -15.77 -16.86
N ALA A 139 14.66 -14.76 -17.17
CA ALA A 139 14.96 -13.65 -16.27
C ALA A 139 13.72 -12.78 -15.99
N THR A 140 12.92 -12.45 -17.01
CA THR A 140 11.64 -11.74 -16.82
C THR A 140 10.69 -12.54 -15.94
N ALA A 141 10.57 -13.85 -16.16
CA ALA A 141 9.74 -14.72 -15.33
C ALA A 141 10.21 -14.78 -13.87
N GLN A 142 11.52 -14.83 -13.61
CA GLN A 142 12.07 -14.76 -12.25
C GLN A 142 11.80 -13.41 -11.60
N LEU A 143 12.03 -12.30 -12.31
CA LEU A 143 11.74 -10.96 -11.79
C LEU A 143 10.26 -10.83 -11.43
N CYS A 144 9.36 -11.29 -12.30
CA CYS A 144 7.91 -11.28 -12.00
C CYS A 144 7.57 -12.18 -10.81
N THR A 145 8.17 -13.37 -10.69
CA THR A 145 7.97 -14.26 -9.53
C THR A 145 8.33 -13.55 -8.23
N THR A 146 9.48 -12.88 -8.20
CA THR A 146 9.93 -12.13 -7.03
C THR A 146 9.06 -10.91 -6.73
N LEU A 147 8.59 -10.19 -7.76
CA LEU A 147 7.68 -9.06 -7.56
C LEU A 147 6.28 -9.52 -7.09
N GLU A 148 5.83 -10.71 -7.50
CA GLU A 148 4.60 -11.34 -6.99
C GLU A 148 4.69 -11.64 -5.49
N GLU A 149 5.82 -12.20 -5.01
CA GLU A 149 6.09 -12.44 -3.58
C GLU A 149 6.00 -11.13 -2.76
N ILE A 150 6.60 -10.07 -3.28
CA ILE A 150 6.61 -8.75 -2.63
C ILE A 150 5.20 -8.15 -2.60
N ALA A 151 4.47 -8.22 -3.72
CA ALA A 151 3.10 -7.71 -3.84
C ALA A 151 2.12 -8.45 -2.89
N LEU A 152 2.30 -9.76 -2.69
CA LEU A 152 1.50 -10.51 -1.70
C LEU A 152 1.64 -9.93 -0.29
N VAL A 153 2.87 -9.60 0.12
CA VAL A 153 3.10 -9.02 1.46
C VAL A 153 2.63 -7.56 1.53
N ALA A 154 2.83 -6.79 0.46
CA ALA A 154 2.32 -5.43 0.37
C ALA A 154 0.78 -5.35 0.44
N MET A 155 0.09 -6.37 -0.09
CA MET A 155 -1.36 -6.55 0.03
C MET A 155 -1.77 -6.92 1.46
N GLU A 156 -1.05 -7.83 2.12
CA GLU A 156 -1.42 -8.32 3.46
C GLU A 156 -1.07 -7.37 4.61
N MET A 157 -0.06 -6.51 4.43
CA MET A 157 0.32 -5.54 5.47
C MET A 157 -0.86 -4.65 5.92
N PRO A 158 -1.56 -3.91 5.03
CA PRO A 158 -2.73 -3.14 5.44
C PRO A 158 -3.90 -4.01 5.94
N SER A 159 -4.04 -5.25 5.44
CA SER A 159 -5.11 -6.19 5.83
C SER A 159 -5.08 -6.50 7.34
N ARG A 160 -3.88 -6.62 7.91
CA ARG A 160 -3.64 -6.87 9.33
C ARG A 160 -4.18 -5.77 10.24
N TRP A 161 -4.24 -4.53 9.75
CA TRP A 161 -4.54 -3.36 10.57
C TRP A 161 -5.93 -2.77 10.31
N ILE A 162 -6.47 -2.92 9.10
CA ILE A 162 -7.66 -2.18 8.67
C ILE A 162 -8.89 -2.40 9.56
N PHE A 163 -9.07 -3.62 10.08
CA PHE A 163 -10.18 -3.92 11.00
C PHE A 163 -9.98 -3.26 12.37
N SER A 164 -8.73 -3.12 12.83
CA SER A 164 -8.37 -2.51 14.10
C SER A 164 -8.36 -0.98 14.08
N ILE A 165 -8.32 -0.37 12.88
CA ILE A 165 -8.40 1.08 12.68
C ILE A 165 -9.83 1.57 12.89
N ASN A 166 -9.95 2.60 13.74
CA ASN A 166 -11.23 3.23 14.06
C ASN A 166 -11.98 3.66 12.79
N GLN A 167 -13.29 3.39 12.76
CA GLN A 167 -14.14 3.67 11.61
C GLN A 167 -14.23 5.17 11.26
N GLU A 168 -13.96 6.06 12.21
CA GLU A 168 -13.92 7.50 11.95
C GLU A 168 -12.87 7.88 10.91
N PHE A 169 -11.83 7.07 10.70
CA PHE A 169 -10.81 7.28 9.66
C PHE A 169 -11.22 6.65 8.31
N LEU A 170 -12.45 6.91 7.86
CA LEU A 170 -13.04 6.28 6.66
C LEU A 170 -12.21 6.47 5.39
N GLU A 171 -11.69 7.66 5.13
CA GLU A 171 -10.91 7.98 3.92
C GLU A 171 -9.63 7.16 3.89
N LEU A 172 -8.98 7.06 5.04
CA LEU A 172 -7.81 6.21 5.22
C LEU A 172 -8.16 4.74 4.95
N LYS A 173 -9.21 4.19 5.59
CA LYS A 173 -9.61 2.80 5.36
C LYS A 173 -9.92 2.54 3.89
N SER A 174 -10.56 3.51 3.22
CA SER A 174 -10.82 3.45 1.78
C SER A 174 -9.53 3.40 0.97
N HIS A 175 -8.54 4.23 1.30
CA HIS A 175 -7.21 4.20 0.66
C HIS A 175 -6.47 2.89 0.89
N LEU A 176 -6.46 2.35 2.12
CA LEU A 176 -5.83 1.07 2.41
C LEU A 176 -6.47 -0.09 1.63
N CYS A 177 -7.79 -0.10 1.48
CA CYS A 177 -8.48 -1.02 0.57
C CYS A 177 -8.04 -0.83 -0.88
N ALA A 178 -7.84 0.40 -1.34
CA ALA A 178 -7.36 0.67 -2.70
C ALA A 178 -5.92 0.17 -2.91
N GLN A 179 -5.02 0.38 -1.94
CA GLN A 179 -3.67 -0.19 -1.95
C GLN A 179 -3.73 -1.73 -2.04
N MET A 180 -4.56 -2.39 -1.24
CA MET A 180 -4.74 -3.85 -1.32
C MET A 180 -5.19 -4.31 -2.72
N ILE A 181 -6.09 -3.55 -3.36
CA ILE A 181 -6.57 -3.86 -4.71
C ILE A 181 -5.50 -3.58 -5.78
N ASP A 182 -4.68 -2.55 -5.62
CA ASP A 182 -3.52 -2.30 -6.47
C ASP A 182 -2.53 -3.45 -6.39
N GLU A 183 -2.17 -3.88 -5.17
CA GLU A 183 -1.26 -5.02 -4.97
C GLU A 183 -1.86 -6.35 -5.47
N ALA A 184 -3.17 -6.55 -5.35
CA ALA A 184 -3.85 -7.70 -5.95
C ALA A 184 -3.70 -7.73 -7.48
N ARG A 185 -3.71 -6.55 -8.15
CA ARG A 185 -3.42 -6.46 -9.59
C ARG A 185 -1.96 -6.76 -9.90
N HIS A 186 -1.03 -6.38 -9.01
CA HIS A 186 0.39 -6.67 -9.16
C HIS A 186 0.63 -8.19 -9.06
N VAL A 187 0.05 -8.85 -8.06
CA VAL A 187 0.06 -10.32 -7.95
C VAL A 187 -0.49 -10.96 -9.23
N GLU A 188 -1.65 -10.51 -9.71
CA GLU A 188 -2.26 -11.04 -10.93
C GLU A 188 -1.36 -10.84 -12.16
N VAL A 189 -0.82 -9.63 -12.37
CA VAL A 189 -0.09 -9.30 -13.60
C VAL A 189 1.27 -9.99 -13.65
N PHE A 190 1.99 -10.05 -12.54
CA PHE A 190 3.31 -10.67 -12.48
C PHE A 190 3.18 -12.18 -12.68
N ARG A 191 2.18 -12.80 -12.04
CA ARG A 191 1.85 -14.21 -12.26
C ARG A 191 1.53 -14.49 -13.71
N LYS A 192 0.63 -13.70 -14.31
CA LYS A 192 0.27 -13.82 -15.74
C LYS A 192 1.49 -13.68 -16.63
N ARG A 193 2.36 -12.69 -16.38
CA ARG A 193 3.53 -12.45 -17.22
C ARG A 193 4.54 -13.58 -17.16
N ALA A 194 4.80 -14.14 -15.97
CA ALA A 194 5.68 -15.30 -15.81
C ALA A 194 5.14 -16.56 -16.53
N LEU A 195 3.82 -16.76 -16.53
CA LEU A 195 3.17 -17.91 -17.18
C LEU A 195 3.01 -17.73 -18.70
N ALA A 196 2.60 -16.54 -19.16
CA ALA A 196 2.29 -16.27 -20.57
C ALA A 196 3.53 -16.36 -21.48
N GLY A 197 4.72 -16.12 -20.93
CA GLY A 197 6.00 -16.32 -21.62
C GLY A 197 6.42 -17.79 -21.77
N GLY A 198 5.64 -18.74 -21.24
CA GLY A 198 5.93 -20.18 -21.31
C GLY A 198 7.04 -20.67 -20.37
N GLN A 199 7.58 -19.79 -19.52
CA GLN A 199 8.68 -20.10 -18.60
C GLN A 199 8.22 -20.67 -17.25
N GLY A 200 6.97 -20.41 -16.88
CA GLY A 200 6.45 -20.74 -15.56
C GLY A 200 6.96 -19.78 -14.47
N LEU A 201 6.38 -19.89 -13.28
CA LEU A 201 6.96 -19.29 -12.08
C LEU A 201 8.33 -19.89 -11.81
N LYS A 202 9.23 -19.08 -11.26
CA LYS A 202 10.60 -19.47 -10.95
C LYS A 202 10.77 -19.68 -9.46
N ARG A 203 11.96 -19.38 -8.92
CA ARG A 203 12.32 -19.71 -7.54
C ARG A 203 11.83 -18.62 -6.58
N ALA A 204 11.18 -19.06 -5.50
CA ALA A 204 10.92 -18.22 -4.33
C ALA A 204 12.17 -18.06 -3.47
N SER A 205 12.38 -16.86 -2.92
CA SER A 205 13.63 -16.53 -2.23
C SER A 205 13.48 -16.57 -0.72
N ALA A 206 14.18 -17.49 -0.07
CA ALA A 206 14.19 -17.57 1.40
C ALA A 206 14.63 -16.26 2.07
N SER A 207 15.58 -15.55 1.47
CA SER A 207 16.08 -14.26 1.99
C SER A 207 15.02 -13.15 1.89
N ILE A 208 14.33 -13.06 0.74
CA ILE A 208 13.24 -12.10 0.55
C ILE A 208 12.09 -12.42 1.51
N GLU A 209 11.67 -13.68 1.61
CA GLU A 209 10.60 -14.12 2.49
C GLU A 209 10.87 -13.80 3.97
N GLN A 210 12.11 -13.97 4.45
CA GLN A 210 12.47 -13.57 5.82
C GLN A 210 12.40 -12.04 6.02
N ALA A 211 12.90 -11.26 5.06
CA ALA A 211 12.83 -9.80 5.12
C ALA A 211 11.39 -9.29 5.08
N LEU A 212 10.57 -9.82 4.18
CA LEU A 212 9.16 -9.45 4.05
C LEU A 212 8.35 -9.85 5.29
N LYS A 213 8.66 -10.99 5.91
CA LYS A 213 8.04 -11.38 7.19
C LYS A 213 8.29 -10.33 8.27
N GLU A 214 9.50 -9.82 8.41
CA GLU A 214 9.81 -8.79 9.42
C GLU A 214 9.02 -7.50 9.18
N ILE A 215 8.86 -7.08 7.91
CA ILE A 215 8.04 -5.93 7.53
C ILE A 215 6.56 -6.18 7.86
N LEU A 216 6.01 -7.32 7.45
CA LEU A 216 4.61 -7.70 7.68
C LEU A 216 4.24 -7.75 9.16
N PHE A 217 5.18 -8.23 9.99
CA PHE A 217 5.01 -8.43 11.42
C PHE A 217 5.55 -7.28 12.29
N ALA A 218 5.70 -6.07 11.73
CA ALA A 218 6.01 -4.88 12.51
C ALA A 218 5.09 -4.72 13.74
N GLU A 219 5.63 -4.20 14.83
CA GLU A 219 4.94 -4.12 16.13
C GLU A 219 3.83 -3.07 16.10
N THR A 220 4.06 -1.96 15.40
CA THR A 220 3.12 -0.85 15.27
C THR A 220 2.80 -0.54 13.81
N TYR A 221 1.64 0.09 13.57
CA TYR A 221 1.24 0.53 12.23
C TYR A 221 2.22 1.54 11.61
N PRO A 222 2.66 2.62 12.30
CA PRO A 222 3.62 3.56 11.74
C PRO A 222 4.92 2.89 11.26
N GLU A 223 5.46 1.94 12.04
CA GLU A 223 6.67 1.19 11.69
C GLU A 223 6.43 0.33 10.43
N GLY A 224 5.36 -0.46 10.40
CA GLY A 224 5.02 -1.29 9.24
C GLY A 224 4.74 -0.48 7.98
N SER A 225 4.00 0.64 8.12
CA SER A 225 3.73 1.58 7.04
C SER A 225 5.02 2.18 6.48
N PHE A 226 5.95 2.63 7.31
CA PHE A 226 7.21 3.18 6.81
C PHE A 226 8.09 2.10 6.17
N ALA A 227 8.22 0.94 6.80
CA ALA A 227 9.05 -0.15 6.28
C ALA A 227 8.55 -0.65 4.92
N LEU A 228 7.23 -0.75 4.73
CA LEU A 228 6.64 -1.11 3.44
C LEU A 228 6.60 0.09 2.48
N ASN A 229 5.82 1.11 2.83
CA ASN A 229 5.42 2.19 1.91
C ASN A 229 6.53 3.23 1.69
N VAL A 230 7.60 3.26 2.49
CA VAL A 230 8.74 4.18 2.27
C VAL A 230 10.00 3.40 1.93
N MET A 231 10.44 2.50 2.80
CA MET A 231 11.70 1.79 2.62
C MET A 231 11.64 0.79 1.47
N LEU A 232 10.72 -0.18 1.51
CA LEU A 232 10.58 -1.19 0.45
C LEU A 232 10.05 -0.58 -0.85
N ALA A 233 9.01 0.25 -0.79
CA ALA A 233 8.43 0.91 -1.96
C ALA A 233 9.46 1.79 -2.72
N THR A 234 10.47 2.35 -2.03
CA THR A 234 11.58 3.05 -2.70
C THR A 234 12.40 2.11 -3.59
N LEU A 235 12.71 0.90 -3.11
CA LEU A 235 13.38 -0.12 -3.93
C LEU A 235 12.49 -0.56 -5.09
N ILE A 236 11.22 -0.88 -4.81
CA ILE A 236 10.30 -1.40 -5.82
C ILE A 236 10.01 -0.36 -6.90
N ALA A 237 9.80 0.91 -6.54
CA ALA A 237 9.63 1.99 -7.52
C ALA A 237 10.86 2.11 -8.44
N ASN A 238 12.09 2.03 -7.90
CA ASN A 238 13.30 2.07 -8.72
C ASN A 238 13.44 0.81 -9.60
N VAL A 239 13.13 -0.37 -9.08
CA VAL A 239 13.14 -1.63 -9.85
C VAL A 239 12.12 -1.59 -10.98
N LEU A 240 10.88 -1.14 -10.74
CA LEU A 240 9.83 -1.03 -11.74
C LEU A 240 10.16 0.02 -12.81
N ALA A 241 10.69 1.18 -12.40
CA ALA A 241 11.14 2.21 -13.34
C ALA A 241 12.28 1.68 -14.23
N HIS A 242 13.24 0.97 -13.64
CA HIS A 242 14.35 0.37 -14.36
C HIS A 242 13.88 -0.75 -15.31
N ALA A 243 13.00 -1.62 -14.85
CA ALA A 243 12.43 -2.70 -15.64
C ALA A 243 11.61 -2.14 -16.82
N ALA A 244 10.83 -1.08 -16.61
CA ALA A 244 10.12 -0.39 -17.68
C ALA A 244 11.07 0.22 -18.73
N ALA A 245 12.20 0.78 -18.28
CA ALA A 245 13.19 1.43 -19.16
C ALA A 245 14.05 0.43 -19.95
N THR A 246 14.26 -0.77 -19.40
CA THR A 246 15.08 -1.83 -20.01
C THR A 246 14.26 -2.91 -20.72
N ALA A 247 12.94 -2.91 -20.52
CA ALA A 247 12.00 -3.80 -21.19
C ALA A 247 12.16 -3.74 -22.71
N ARG A 248 12.17 -4.92 -23.33
CA ARG A 248 12.32 -5.08 -24.79
C ARG A 248 10.97 -5.19 -25.50
N LEU A 249 9.94 -5.56 -24.75
CA LEU A 249 8.59 -5.74 -25.27
C LEU A 249 7.71 -4.58 -24.82
N PRO A 250 6.89 -4.00 -25.71
CA PRO A 250 5.96 -2.92 -25.35
C PRO A 250 5.02 -3.29 -24.21
N ILE A 251 4.58 -4.55 -24.14
CA ILE A 251 3.76 -5.06 -23.04
C ILE A 251 4.49 -4.97 -21.69
N ASP A 252 5.77 -5.32 -21.64
CA ASP A 252 6.59 -5.27 -20.41
C ASP A 252 6.80 -3.83 -19.98
N THR A 253 7.11 -2.93 -20.92
CA THR A 253 7.21 -1.49 -20.65
C THR A 253 5.90 -0.95 -20.08
N ARG A 254 4.75 -1.33 -20.65
CA ARG A 254 3.44 -0.88 -20.19
C ARG A 254 3.10 -1.44 -18.81
N LEU A 255 3.33 -2.74 -18.59
CA LEU A 255 3.12 -3.45 -17.33
C LEU A 255 3.88 -2.77 -16.19
N PHE A 256 5.20 -2.62 -16.32
CA PHE A 256 6.01 -2.04 -15.25
C PHE A 256 5.68 -0.56 -14.98
N ARG A 257 5.26 0.21 -16.01
CA ARG A 257 4.77 1.59 -15.82
C ARG A 257 3.46 1.67 -15.05
N LEU A 258 2.54 0.74 -15.29
CA LEU A 258 1.27 0.68 -14.57
C LEU A 258 1.51 0.30 -13.11
N CYS A 259 2.35 -0.70 -12.84
CA CYS A 259 2.76 -1.02 -11.47
C CYS A 259 3.47 0.15 -10.79
N LEU A 260 4.39 0.85 -11.48
CA LEU A 260 5.08 2.02 -10.94
C LEU A 260 4.13 3.16 -10.57
N GLN A 261 3.06 3.36 -11.35
CA GLN A 261 2.02 4.35 -11.04
C GLN A 261 1.34 4.04 -9.70
N ASP A 262 1.11 2.76 -9.42
CA ASP A 262 0.44 2.32 -8.20
C ASP A 262 1.38 2.38 -6.99
N THR A 263 2.61 1.88 -7.12
CA THR A 263 3.67 2.04 -6.11
C THR A 263 3.98 3.52 -5.82
N GLY A 264 3.80 4.40 -6.82
CA GLY A 264 3.89 5.84 -6.62
C GLY A 264 2.85 6.39 -5.63
N ARG A 265 1.62 5.86 -5.64
CA ARG A 265 0.58 6.24 -4.68
C ARG A 265 0.87 5.68 -3.29
N GLU A 266 1.30 4.43 -3.21
CA GLU A 266 1.76 3.79 -1.97
C GLU A 266 2.87 4.62 -1.31
N LEU A 267 3.88 5.01 -2.09
CA LEU A 267 4.98 5.85 -1.62
C LEU A 267 4.52 7.24 -1.18
N ALA A 268 3.59 7.85 -1.92
CA ALA A 268 3.02 9.15 -1.55
C ALA A 268 2.24 9.09 -0.23
N TYR A 269 1.53 7.98 0.03
CA TYR A 269 0.88 7.73 1.30
C TYR A 269 1.89 7.54 2.42
N GLY A 270 2.89 6.66 2.24
CA GLY A 270 3.94 6.41 3.25
C GLY A 270 4.67 7.68 3.68
N MET A 271 5.06 8.52 2.71
CA MET A 271 5.67 9.82 2.99
C MET A 271 4.72 10.78 3.71
N GLY A 272 3.44 10.81 3.34
CA GLY A 272 2.43 11.64 3.97
C GLY A 272 2.14 11.22 5.42
N GLN A 273 2.00 9.91 5.65
CA GLN A 273 1.71 9.34 6.96
C GLN A 273 2.89 9.52 7.91
N ALA A 274 4.12 9.25 7.46
CA ALA A 274 5.32 9.48 8.28
C ALA A 274 5.49 10.97 8.64
N ARG A 275 5.26 11.88 7.67
CA ARG A 275 5.32 13.33 7.91
C ARG A 275 4.29 13.76 8.96
N TYR A 276 3.04 13.30 8.82
CA TYR A 276 1.98 13.60 9.76
C TYR A 276 2.31 13.05 11.16
N HIS A 277 2.75 11.78 11.22
CA HIS A 277 3.15 11.12 12.47
C HIS A 277 4.24 11.90 13.20
N PHE A 278 5.35 12.24 12.53
CA PHE A 278 6.47 12.94 13.16
C PHE A 278 6.20 14.42 13.49
N ALA A 279 5.22 15.05 12.83
CA ALA A 279 4.77 16.40 13.18
C ALA A 279 3.96 16.40 14.47
N HIS A 280 3.09 15.40 14.66
CA HIS A 280 2.19 15.31 15.82
C HIS A 280 2.77 14.50 16.99
N GLN A 281 3.80 13.68 16.73
CA GLN A 281 4.53 12.89 17.72
C GLN A 281 6.05 13.06 17.59
N PRO A 282 6.61 14.25 17.88
CA PRO A 282 8.05 14.49 17.71
C PRO A 282 8.94 13.52 18.50
N HIS A 283 8.49 13.06 19.68
CA HIS A 283 9.20 12.09 20.51
C HIS A 283 9.29 10.70 19.87
N ALA A 284 8.36 10.34 18.98
CA ALA A 284 8.37 9.04 18.30
C ALA A 284 9.56 8.89 17.36
N ARG A 285 10.18 10.00 16.90
CA ARG A 285 11.34 9.95 16.00
C ARG A 285 12.50 9.13 16.54
N ALA A 286 12.82 9.26 17.84
CA ALA A 286 13.91 8.49 18.43
C ALA A 286 13.62 6.99 18.44
N VAL A 287 12.40 6.61 18.80
CA VAL A 287 11.93 5.20 18.74
C VAL A 287 11.96 4.69 17.30
N PHE A 288 11.56 5.54 16.35
CA PHE A 288 11.58 5.21 14.92
C PHE A 288 13.00 4.99 14.39
N GLU A 289 13.96 5.81 14.80
CA GLU A 289 15.38 5.62 14.46
C GLU A 289 15.93 4.29 14.98
N ASP A 290 15.51 3.85 16.17
CA ASP A 290 15.88 2.55 16.75
C ASP A 290 15.16 1.37 16.08
N TYR A 291 13.93 1.58 15.59
CA TYR A 291 13.27 0.62 14.70
C TYR A 291 14.04 0.47 13.39
N LEU A 292 14.43 1.58 12.75
CA LEU A 292 15.17 1.57 11.48
C LEU A 292 16.57 0.98 11.62
N ASP A 293 17.26 1.18 12.74
CA ASP A 293 18.51 0.48 13.05
C ASP A 293 18.36 -1.06 12.98
N ARG A 294 17.18 -1.57 13.34
CA ARG A 294 16.87 -3.00 13.34
C ARG A 294 16.29 -3.49 12.02
N SER A 295 15.55 -2.67 11.28
CA SER A 295 14.76 -3.10 10.11
C SER A 295 15.39 -2.77 8.75
N GLU A 296 16.34 -1.82 8.66
CA GLU A 296 17.01 -1.45 7.40
C GLU A 296 17.75 -2.63 6.74
N HIS A 297 18.12 -3.66 7.51
CA HIS A 297 18.70 -4.89 6.95
C HIS A 297 17.72 -5.64 6.04
N CYS A 298 16.40 -5.49 6.22
CA CYS A 298 15.39 -6.07 5.34
C CYS A 298 15.54 -5.54 3.91
N LEU A 299 15.82 -4.25 3.75
CA LEU A 299 16.06 -3.65 2.43
C LEU A 299 17.26 -4.33 1.73
N PHE A 300 18.32 -4.61 2.48
CA PHE A 300 19.48 -5.37 1.96
C PHE A 300 19.13 -6.83 1.70
N GLY A 301 18.33 -7.46 2.56
CA GLY A 301 17.83 -8.83 2.37
C GLY A 301 17.08 -8.98 1.05
N VAL A 302 16.23 -8.01 0.69
CA VAL A 302 15.53 -8.00 -0.60
C VAL A 302 16.47 -7.63 -1.74
N ALA A 303 17.11 -6.47 -1.68
CA ALA A 303 17.95 -5.93 -2.76
C ALA A 303 19.18 -6.79 -3.08
N GLY A 304 19.69 -7.54 -2.09
CA GLY A 304 20.86 -8.41 -2.19
C GLY A 304 20.54 -9.85 -2.60
N SER A 305 19.27 -10.21 -2.74
CA SER A 305 18.89 -11.59 -3.06
C SER A 305 19.18 -11.96 -4.52
N PRO A 306 19.75 -13.14 -4.81
CA PRO A 306 20.02 -13.59 -6.18
C PRO A 306 18.77 -13.59 -7.06
N GLU A 307 17.63 -13.98 -6.50
CA GLU A 307 16.34 -14.03 -7.20
C GLU A 307 15.86 -12.65 -7.70
N LEU A 308 16.36 -11.56 -7.12
CA LEU A 308 16.13 -10.20 -7.63
C LEU A 308 17.32 -9.68 -8.45
N LEU A 309 18.56 -9.86 -7.98
CA LEU A 309 19.76 -9.30 -8.61
C LEU A 309 20.07 -9.92 -9.96
N GLU A 310 20.10 -11.25 -10.05
CA GLU A 310 20.48 -11.96 -11.27
C GLU A 310 19.55 -11.66 -12.46
N PRO A 311 18.20 -11.71 -12.33
CA PRO A 311 17.36 -11.35 -13.45
C PRO A 311 17.52 -9.88 -13.84
N LEU A 312 17.70 -8.95 -12.89
CA LEU A 312 17.98 -7.55 -13.23
C LEU A 312 19.30 -7.40 -13.99
N ILE A 313 20.35 -8.16 -13.62
CA ILE A 313 21.64 -8.15 -14.31
C ILE A 313 21.48 -8.70 -15.74
N VAL A 314 20.80 -9.83 -15.91
CA VAL A 314 20.59 -10.46 -17.23
C VAL A 314 19.76 -9.55 -18.14
N LEU A 315 18.66 -8.98 -17.64
CA LEU A 315 17.80 -8.07 -18.39
C LEU A 315 18.53 -6.80 -18.81
N SER A 316 19.30 -6.19 -17.89
CA SER A 316 20.09 -4.99 -18.15
C SER A 316 21.26 -5.24 -19.11
N GLY A 317 21.90 -6.41 -18.99
CA GLY A 317 23.00 -6.85 -19.85
C GLY A 317 22.54 -7.29 -21.25
N GLY A 318 21.28 -7.68 -21.37
CA GLY A 318 20.71 -8.22 -22.60
C GLY A 318 21.06 -9.68 -22.88
N GLY A 319 21.47 -10.44 -21.87
CA GLY A 319 21.80 -11.86 -21.99
C GLY A 319 22.82 -12.35 -20.97
N THR A 320 23.27 -13.59 -21.13
CA THR A 320 24.14 -14.29 -20.16
C THR A 320 25.61 -14.38 -20.59
N ALA A 321 25.99 -13.83 -21.74
CA ALA A 321 27.41 -13.80 -22.12
C ALA A 321 28.22 -12.93 -21.14
N LYS A 322 29.48 -13.31 -20.89
CA LYS A 322 30.39 -12.56 -19.99
C LYS A 322 30.37 -11.02 -20.17
N PRO A 323 30.47 -10.45 -21.38
CA PRO A 323 30.41 -9.00 -21.55
C PRO A 323 29.03 -8.40 -21.21
N GLN A 324 27.95 -9.14 -21.46
CA GLN A 324 26.57 -8.73 -21.14
C GLN A 324 26.36 -8.73 -19.63
N ILE A 325 26.77 -9.79 -18.94
CA ILE A 325 26.73 -9.86 -17.46
C ILE A 325 27.54 -8.71 -16.86
N ALA A 326 28.77 -8.48 -17.34
CA ALA A 326 29.59 -7.37 -16.84
C ALA A 326 28.92 -6.00 -17.04
N HIS A 327 28.23 -5.80 -18.16
CA HIS A 327 27.42 -4.59 -18.39
C HIS A 327 26.24 -4.52 -17.41
N GLY A 328 25.49 -5.60 -17.27
CA GLY A 328 24.36 -5.73 -16.34
C GLY A 328 24.75 -5.43 -14.90
N CYS A 329 25.86 -6.00 -14.41
CA CYS A 329 26.38 -5.71 -13.07
C CYS A 329 26.63 -4.22 -12.85
N ARG A 330 27.26 -3.52 -13.81
CA ARG A 330 27.50 -2.06 -13.70
C ARG A 330 26.21 -1.24 -13.74
N VAL A 331 25.19 -1.71 -14.44
CA VAL A 331 23.88 -1.03 -14.49
C VAL A 331 23.14 -1.23 -13.17
N VAL A 332 23.07 -2.48 -12.69
CA VAL A 332 22.36 -2.82 -11.45
C VAL A 332 23.07 -2.25 -10.21
N ALA A 333 24.40 -2.22 -10.17
CA ALA A 333 25.12 -1.56 -9.08
C ALA A 333 24.76 -0.06 -8.98
N ARG A 334 24.62 0.64 -10.12
CA ARG A 334 24.15 2.03 -10.15
C ARG A 334 22.70 2.16 -9.72
N LEU A 335 21.84 1.22 -10.11
CA LEU A 335 20.45 1.16 -9.64
C LEU A 335 20.40 1.04 -8.11
N MET A 336 21.15 0.12 -7.51
CA MET A 336 21.15 -0.08 -6.06
C MET A 336 21.73 1.12 -5.29
N ALA A 337 22.80 1.73 -5.82
CA ALA A 337 23.34 2.99 -5.28
C ALA A 337 22.31 4.12 -5.32
N LYS A 338 21.61 4.27 -6.44
CA LYS A 338 20.54 5.26 -6.57
C LYS A 338 19.41 4.99 -5.58
N THR A 339 18.94 3.74 -5.46
CA THR A 339 17.87 3.37 -4.52
C THR A 339 18.22 3.76 -3.09
N VAL A 340 19.45 3.48 -2.64
CA VAL A 340 19.88 3.84 -1.28
C VAL A 340 19.99 5.36 -1.11
N GLU A 341 20.48 6.08 -2.12
CA GLU A 341 20.51 7.54 -2.09
C GLU A 341 19.10 8.12 -1.95
N GLU A 342 18.17 7.72 -2.81
CA GLU A 342 16.80 8.25 -2.74
C GLU A 342 16.05 7.82 -1.47
N TYR A 343 16.38 6.66 -0.87
CA TYR A 343 15.85 6.28 0.44
C TYR A 343 16.30 7.29 1.51
N PHE A 344 17.57 7.67 1.53
CA PHE A 344 18.05 8.68 2.47
C PHE A 344 17.51 10.08 2.18
N GLU A 345 17.35 10.48 0.91
CA GLU A 345 16.69 11.74 0.56
C GLU A 345 15.25 11.79 1.11
N ARG A 346 14.53 10.67 1.09
CA ARG A 346 13.20 10.54 1.70
C ARG A 346 13.26 10.64 3.22
N CYS A 347 14.21 9.97 3.87
CA CYS A 347 14.45 10.10 5.31
C CYS A 347 14.76 11.55 5.71
N ASP A 348 15.62 12.24 4.96
CA ASP A 348 15.95 13.65 5.17
C ASP A 348 14.70 14.53 5.04
N ALA A 349 13.86 14.30 4.02
CA ALA A 349 12.59 15.01 3.81
C ALA A 349 11.55 14.77 4.92
N LEU A 350 11.73 13.74 5.74
CA LEU A 350 10.95 13.42 6.93
C LEU A 350 11.61 13.90 8.23
N GLY A 351 12.77 14.54 8.14
CA GLY A 351 13.52 15.07 9.29
C GLY A 351 14.31 14.00 10.05
N LEU A 352 14.67 12.90 9.39
CA LEU A 352 15.55 11.84 9.89
C LEU A 352 16.97 12.02 9.30
N SER A 353 17.54 13.22 9.40
CA SER A 353 18.81 13.59 8.72
C SER A 353 20.03 12.79 9.19
N GLU A 354 19.95 12.22 10.39
CA GLU A 354 21.02 11.40 10.97
C GLU A 354 20.99 9.95 10.46
N ARG A 355 19.92 9.57 9.75
CA ARG A 355 19.66 8.19 9.32
C ARG A 355 20.78 7.63 8.47
N ARG A 356 21.32 8.42 7.53
CA ARG A 356 22.48 8.02 6.70
C ARG A 356 23.69 7.64 7.52
N ARG A 357 23.97 8.37 8.60
CA ARG A 357 25.13 8.13 9.47
C ARG A 357 24.95 6.88 10.34
N ARG A 358 23.72 6.60 10.78
CA ARG A 358 23.37 5.42 11.59
C ARG A 358 23.30 4.14 10.75
N SER A 359 22.87 4.26 9.50
CA SER A 359 22.63 3.11 8.63
C SER A 359 23.90 2.40 8.20
N ARG A 360 23.81 1.08 8.07
CA ARG A 360 24.87 0.23 7.49
C ARG A 360 24.75 0.09 5.97
N LEU A 361 23.64 0.54 5.37
CA LEU A 361 23.35 0.40 3.94
C LEU A 361 24.42 1.03 3.02
N PRO A 362 24.92 2.28 3.27
CA PRO A 362 25.91 2.90 2.38
C PRO A 362 27.18 2.04 2.22
N ALA A 363 27.69 1.50 3.32
CA ALA A 363 28.90 0.66 3.31
C ALA A 363 28.67 -0.65 2.55
N ARG A 364 27.47 -1.23 2.63
CA ARG A 364 27.12 -2.47 1.90
C ARG A 364 27.03 -2.23 0.40
N VAL A 365 26.43 -1.13 -0.03
CA VAL A 365 26.33 -0.80 -1.45
C VAL A 365 27.68 -0.43 -2.05
N ALA A 366 28.52 0.35 -1.34
CA ALA A 366 29.87 0.66 -1.79
C ALA A 366 30.72 -0.59 -2.04
N ALA A 367 30.59 -1.62 -1.20
CA ALA A 367 31.29 -2.89 -1.36
C ALA A 367 30.83 -3.71 -2.59
N THR A 368 29.61 -3.49 -3.09
CA THR A 368 29.09 -4.14 -4.31
C THR A 368 29.41 -3.39 -5.60
N ALA A 369 29.85 -2.13 -5.51
CA ALA A 369 30.20 -1.29 -6.64
C ALA A 369 31.71 -1.27 -6.96
N ALA A 370 32.54 -1.75 -6.03
CA ALA A 370 33.98 -1.99 -6.20
C ALA A 370 34.22 -3.38 -6.81
#